data_AF-A0A2V8G297-F1
#
_entry.id   AF-A0A2V8G297-F1
#
_cell.length_a   1.000
_cell.length_b   1.000
_cell.length_c   1.000
_cell.angle_alpha   90.00
_cell.angle_beta   90.00
_cell.angle_gamma   90.00
#
_symmetry.space_group_name_H-M   'P 1'
#
loop_
_entity.id
_entity.type
_entity.pdbx_description
1 polymer ?
#
loop_
_entity_poly.entity_id
_entity_poly.type
_entity_poly.pdbx_seq_one_letter_code
_entity_poly.pdbx_strand_id
1 'polypeptide(L)'
;RRAGARIVALEPFPATFAALEANIRDNGLARRVQCVPVGLAAAPGHRLIRTDGDSPDRQLVRSETPDPNEQTITVHCIDLAECLRLHGLDDLDLLKMDIEGSEWEVLLSTPPDALARVRHIQLEYHEVNARFGYTPEMLFKHLASAGHRLKSHHEDTYRTGLAYFERQ
;
A
#
# COMPACT_ATOMS: atom_id res chain seq x y z
N ARG A 1 -3.93 0.26 -21.89
CA ARG A 1 -2.77 1.18 -21.75
C ARG A 1 -3.27 2.61 -21.92
N ARG A 2 -3.18 3.48 -20.90
CA ARG A 2 -3.45 4.93 -21.05
C ARG A 2 -2.14 5.65 -21.33
N ALA A 3 -1.94 6.12 -22.55
CA ALA A 3 -0.70 6.74 -23.01
C ALA A 3 -0.42 8.14 -22.41
N GLY A 4 -1.12 8.56 -21.35
CA GLY A 4 -0.90 9.83 -20.66
C GLY A 4 -0.94 9.72 -19.13
N ALA A 5 -0.96 8.51 -18.56
CA ALA A 5 -1.00 8.34 -17.11
C ALA A 5 0.32 8.82 -16.46
N ARG A 6 0.18 9.55 -15.35
CA ARG A 6 1.25 9.81 -14.37
C ARG A 6 1.11 8.79 -13.24
N ILE A 7 2.22 8.21 -12.82
CA ILE A 7 2.26 7.16 -11.80
C ILE A 7 3.26 7.59 -10.72
N VAL A 8 2.86 7.42 -9.46
CA VAL A 8 3.76 7.46 -8.30
C VAL A 8 3.83 6.04 -7.78
N ALA A 9 5.03 5.44 -7.83
CA ALA A 9 5.27 4.08 -7.38
C ALA A 9 6.09 4.12 -6.08
N LEU A 10 5.54 3.57 -5.01
CA LEU A 10 6.18 3.52 -3.69
C LEU A 10 6.81 2.14 -3.51
N GLU A 11 8.08 2.09 -3.11
CA GLU A 11 8.77 0.83 -2.83
C GLU A 11 9.85 1.05 -1.75
N PRO A 12 9.62 0.60 -0.50
CA PRO A 12 10.54 0.88 0.60
C PRO A 12 11.82 0.05 0.61
N PHE A 13 11.87 -1.11 -0.07
CA PHE A 13 13.02 -2.01 -0.02
C PHE A 13 14.09 -1.60 -1.02
N PRO A 14 15.34 -1.29 -0.61
CA PRO A 14 16.37 -0.78 -1.52
C PRO A 14 16.64 -1.66 -2.75
N ALA A 15 16.67 -2.99 -2.58
CA ALA A 15 16.89 -3.92 -3.67
C ALA A 15 15.72 -3.94 -4.67
N THR A 16 14.48 -3.96 -4.17
CA THR A 16 13.28 -3.91 -5.03
C THR A 16 13.13 -2.54 -5.69
N PHE A 17 13.46 -1.46 -4.98
CA PHE A 17 13.45 -0.10 -5.50
C PHE A 17 14.42 0.07 -6.68
N ALA A 18 15.65 -0.44 -6.55
CA ALA A 18 16.63 -0.42 -7.63
C ALA A 18 16.14 -1.20 -8.86
N ALA A 19 15.47 -2.35 -8.66
CA ALA A 19 14.88 -3.13 -9.74
C ALA A 19 13.69 -2.38 -10.39
N LEU A 20 12.84 -1.72 -9.59
CA LEU A 20 11.76 -0.86 -10.08
C LEU A 20 12.32 0.27 -10.96
N GLU A 21 13.34 1.00 -10.51
CA GLU A 21 13.97 2.05 -11.30
C GLU A 21 14.57 1.54 -12.62
N ALA A 22 15.24 0.38 -12.58
CA ALA A 22 15.75 -0.27 -13.78
C ALA A 22 14.62 -0.62 -14.76
N ASN A 23 13.54 -1.24 -14.28
CA ASN A 23 12.38 -1.59 -15.10
C ASN A 23 11.74 -0.35 -15.74
N ILE A 24 11.60 0.75 -14.98
CA ILE A 24 11.05 2.01 -15.50
C ILE A 24 11.94 2.62 -16.59
N ARG A 25 13.25 2.61 -16.38
CA ARG A 25 14.24 3.12 -17.35
C ARG A 25 14.25 2.29 -18.63
N ASP A 26 14.31 0.97 -18.50
CA ASP A 26 14.44 0.05 -19.64
C ASP A 26 13.18 0.01 -20.51
N ASN A 27 12.02 0.38 -19.94
CA ASN A 27 10.76 0.54 -20.66
C ASN A 27 10.49 1.99 -21.13
N GLY A 28 11.41 2.94 -20.94
CA GLY A 28 11.24 4.33 -21.37
C GLY A 28 10.14 5.09 -20.63
N LEU A 29 9.82 4.71 -19.40
CA LEU A 29 8.71 5.24 -18.60
C LEU A 29 9.11 6.34 -17.61
N ALA A 30 10.40 6.70 -17.54
CA ALA A 30 10.95 7.64 -16.55
C ALA A 30 10.30 9.04 -16.54
N ARG A 31 9.69 9.47 -17.66
CA ARG A 31 8.95 10.76 -17.72
C ARG A 31 7.56 10.70 -17.08
N ARG A 32 7.06 9.51 -16.76
CA ARG A 32 5.67 9.26 -16.35
C ARG A 32 5.56 8.57 -15.00
N VAL A 33 6.58 7.82 -14.62
CA VAL A 33 6.63 7.09 -13.35
C VAL A 33 7.67 7.74 -12.46
N GLN A 34 7.21 8.24 -11.31
CA GLN A 34 8.07 8.68 -10.22
C GLN A 34 8.17 7.52 -9.22
N CYS A 35 9.38 6.99 -9.04
CA CYS A 35 9.66 6.02 -7.98
C CYS A 35 9.99 6.76 -6.68
N VAL A 36 9.41 6.33 -5.56
CA VAL A 36 9.64 6.94 -4.23
C VAL A 36 10.01 5.84 -3.22
N PRO A 37 11.18 5.93 -2.55
CA PRO A 37 11.66 4.87 -1.67
C PRO A 37 11.04 4.97 -0.26
N VAL A 38 9.72 4.86 -0.17
CA VAL A 38 8.95 4.95 1.09
C VAL A 38 7.91 3.85 1.17
N GLY A 39 7.58 3.44 2.40
CA GLY A 39 6.45 2.57 2.69
C GLY A 39 5.20 3.38 3.05
N LEU A 40 4.03 2.73 2.99
CA LEU A 40 2.82 3.24 3.61
C LEU A 40 2.64 2.60 4.98
N ALA A 41 2.22 3.40 5.96
CA ALA A 41 1.87 2.92 7.30
C ALA A 41 0.71 3.74 7.88
N ALA A 42 0.19 3.32 9.03
CA ALA A 42 -0.90 4.05 9.71
C ALA A 42 -0.57 5.51 10.05
N ALA A 43 0.72 5.82 10.27
CA ALA A 43 1.24 7.14 10.61
C ALA A 43 2.71 7.27 10.15
N PRO A 44 3.19 8.50 9.83
CA PRO A 44 4.56 8.72 9.39
C PRO A 44 5.60 8.31 10.42
N GLY A 45 6.79 7.92 9.95
CA GLY A 45 7.92 7.59 10.80
C GLY A 45 8.87 6.59 10.18
N HIS A 46 9.59 5.86 11.03
CA HIS A 46 10.38 4.71 10.62
C HIS A 46 9.72 3.42 11.10
N ARG A 47 9.86 2.35 10.34
CA ARG A 47 9.40 1.01 10.71
C ARG A 47 10.53 0.02 10.49
N LEU A 48 10.63 -0.95 11.39
CA LEU A 48 11.44 -2.13 11.17
C LEU A 48 10.61 -3.15 10.38
N ILE A 49 11.20 -3.66 9.30
CA ILE A 49 10.63 -4.75 8.51
C ILE A 49 11.65 -5.88 8.43
N ARG A 50 11.18 -7.11 8.64
CA ARG A 50 11.97 -8.32 8.44
C ARG A 50 12.30 -8.54 6.97
N THR A 51 13.53 -8.96 6.71
CA THR A 51 14.03 -9.27 5.37
C THR A 51 14.38 -10.74 5.20
N ASP A 52 14.21 -11.56 6.24
CA ASP A 52 14.36 -13.01 6.16
C ASP A 52 13.10 -13.65 5.57
N GLY A 53 13.07 -13.76 4.23
CA GLY A 53 12.02 -14.43 3.46
C GLY A 53 11.87 -13.87 2.05
N ASP A 54 11.13 -14.58 1.18
CA ASP A 54 10.74 -14.07 -0.15
C ASP A 54 9.77 -12.87 0.01
N SER A 55 9.46 -12.14 -1.07
CA SER A 55 8.56 -10.96 -1.03
C SER A 55 7.31 -11.07 -0.12
N PRO A 56 6.53 -12.18 -0.10
CA PRO A 56 5.35 -12.31 0.77
C PRO A 56 5.65 -12.47 2.27
N ASP A 57 6.91 -12.71 2.66
CA ASP A 57 7.31 -12.89 4.06
C ASP A 57 7.79 -11.59 4.72
N ARG A 58 7.86 -10.47 3.97
CA ARG A 58 8.33 -9.17 4.46
C ARG A 58 7.31 -8.48 5.34
N GLN A 59 7.23 -8.92 6.60
CA GLN A 59 6.27 -8.42 7.57
C GLN A 59 6.84 -7.34 8.49
N LEU A 60 6.00 -6.38 8.87
CA LEU A 60 6.30 -5.42 9.94
C LEU A 60 6.72 -6.15 11.22
N VAL A 61 7.83 -5.73 11.81
CA VAL A 61 8.32 -6.29 13.07
C VAL A 61 7.50 -5.74 14.22
N ARG A 62 7.00 -6.63 15.09
CA ARG A 62 6.19 -6.26 16.27
C ARG A 62 6.99 -5.45 17.32
N SER A 63 8.31 -5.53 17.27
CA SER A 63 9.21 -4.82 18.17
C SER A 63 9.99 -3.75 17.41
N GLU A 64 10.08 -2.55 17.97
CA GLU A 64 10.97 -1.49 17.48
C GLU A 64 12.44 -1.76 17.81
N THR A 65 12.73 -2.80 18.60
CA THR A 65 14.09 -3.30 18.80
C THR A 65 14.38 -4.45 17.83
N PRO A 66 15.42 -4.33 16.99
CA PRO A 66 15.87 -5.44 16.14
C PRO A 66 16.25 -6.64 17.01
N ASP A 67 15.69 -7.81 16.72
CA ASP A 67 16.27 -9.07 17.21
C ASP A 67 17.58 -9.30 16.45
N PRO A 68 18.73 -9.45 17.12
CA PRO A 68 20.00 -9.69 16.44
C PRO A 68 20.04 -10.99 15.61
N ASN A 69 19.08 -11.89 15.80
CA ASN A 69 18.92 -13.10 14.99
C ASN A 69 18.00 -12.90 13.77
N GLU A 70 17.29 -11.79 13.68
CA GLU A 70 16.42 -11.46 12.54
C GLU A 70 17.12 -10.43 11.63
N GLN A 71 17.14 -10.70 10.32
CA GLN A 71 17.56 -9.67 9.38
C GLN A 71 16.43 -8.67 9.24
N THR A 72 16.67 -7.42 9.62
CA THR A 72 15.69 -6.34 9.53
C THR A 72 16.28 -5.14 8.82
N ILE A 73 15.43 -4.37 8.16
CA ILE A 73 15.78 -3.04 7.66
C ILE A 73 14.87 -2.00 8.29
N THR A 74 15.41 -0.79 8.47
CA THR A 74 14.61 0.38 8.82
C THR A 74 14.16 1.05 7.54
N VAL A 75 12.85 1.19 7.38
CA VAL A 75 12.25 1.89 6.24
C VAL A 75 11.57 3.17 6.70
N HIS A 76 11.63 4.20 5.86
CA HIS A 76 10.82 5.40 6.07
C HIS A 76 9.41 5.16 5.55
N CYS A 77 8.41 5.44 6.38
CA CYS A 77 7.00 5.35 6.02
C CYS A 77 6.31 6.71 6.15
N ILE A 78 5.33 6.93 5.28
CA ILE A 78 4.37 8.03 5.34
C ILE A 78 2.95 7.45 5.40
N ASP A 79 1.95 8.24 5.79
CA ASP A 79 0.56 7.84 5.63
C ASP A 79 0.03 8.16 4.22
N LEU A 80 -1.11 7.57 3.86
CA LEU A 80 -1.69 7.75 2.52
C LEU A 80 -2.12 9.20 2.27
N ALA A 81 -2.62 9.92 3.27
CA ALA A 81 -3.04 11.31 3.12
C ALA A 81 -1.84 12.23 2.83
N GLU A 82 -0.71 12.01 3.52
CA GLU A 82 0.56 12.67 3.25
C GLU A 82 1.07 12.35 1.85
N CYS A 83 1.03 11.08 1.42
CA CYS A 83 1.41 10.69 0.06
C CYS A 83 0.59 11.46 -1.00
N LEU A 84 -0.74 11.48 -0.86
CA LEU A 84 -1.62 12.20 -1.79
C LEU A 84 -1.26 13.70 -1.83
N ARG A 85 -1.02 14.32 -0.66
CA ARG A 85 -0.63 15.73 -0.56
C ARG A 85 0.74 16.02 -1.19
N LEU A 86 1.76 15.22 -0.89
CA LEU A 86 3.14 15.43 -1.37
C LEU A 86 3.23 15.36 -2.90
N HIS A 87 2.38 14.54 -3.53
CA HIS A 87 2.41 14.34 -4.97
C HIS A 87 1.33 15.12 -5.74
N GLY A 88 0.48 15.89 -5.04
CA GLY A 88 -0.61 16.68 -5.63
C GLY A 88 -1.69 15.81 -6.28
N LEU A 89 -2.08 14.73 -5.60
CA LEU A 89 -3.04 13.74 -6.07
C LEU A 89 -4.44 14.01 -5.49
N ASP A 90 -5.05 15.13 -5.90
CA ASP A 90 -6.37 15.54 -5.40
C ASP A 90 -7.55 14.83 -6.10
N ASP A 91 -7.30 14.21 -7.25
CA ASP A 91 -8.25 13.33 -7.96
C ASP A 91 -7.47 12.13 -8.55
N LEU A 92 -7.18 11.16 -7.68
CA LEU A 92 -6.43 9.96 -8.04
C LEU A 92 -7.33 8.97 -8.78
N ASP A 93 -7.09 8.78 -10.08
CA ASP A 93 -7.83 7.82 -10.91
C ASP A 93 -7.80 6.40 -10.32
N LEU A 94 -6.64 5.92 -9.86
CA LEU A 94 -6.46 4.55 -9.40
C LEU A 94 -5.40 4.47 -8.29
N LEU A 95 -5.80 3.91 -7.15
CA LEU A 95 -4.91 3.37 -6.13
C LEU A 95 -4.83 1.85 -6.32
N LYS A 96 -3.67 1.33 -6.73
CA LYS A 96 -3.35 -0.09 -6.60
C LYS A 96 -2.58 -0.27 -5.29
N MET A 97 -3.06 -1.17 -4.44
CA MET A 97 -2.46 -1.45 -3.14
C MET A 97 -2.29 -2.95 -2.96
N ASP A 98 -1.04 -3.33 -2.76
CA ASP A 98 -0.52 -4.68 -2.53
C ASP A 98 0.81 -4.45 -1.80
N ILE A 99 0.76 -4.44 -0.46
CA ILE A 99 1.85 -3.94 0.41
C ILE A 99 2.11 -4.90 1.58
N GLU A 100 1.83 -6.18 1.35
CA GLU A 100 2.22 -7.33 2.17
C GLU A 100 1.87 -7.18 3.66
N GLY A 101 0.64 -6.72 3.93
CA GLY A 101 0.02 -6.76 5.27
C GLY A 101 -0.32 -5.40 5.85
N SER A 102 0.35 -4.32 5.45
CA SER A 102 0.07 -2.97 5.98
C SER A 102 -1.22 -2.33 5.42
N GLU A 103 -1.95 -3.01 4.53
CA GLU A 103 -3.15 -2.48 3.87
C GLU A 103 -4.22 -2.04 4.89
N TRP A 104 -4.44 -2.89 5.89
CA TRP A 104 -5.47 -2.68 6.91
C TRP A 104 -5.24 -1.41 7.69
N GLU A 105 -4.03 -1.26 8.24
CA GLU A 105 -3.71 -0.12 9.10
C GLU A 105 -3.67 1.18 8.29
N VAL A 106 -3.17 1.13 7.05
CA VAL A 106 -3.11 2.28 6.14
C VAL A 106 -4.53 2.74 5.81
N LEU A 107 -5.38 1.84 5.31
CA LEU A 107 -6.71 2.24 4.85
C LEU A 107 -7.62 2.62 6.01
N LEU A 108 -7.58 1.90 7.14
CA LEU A 108 -8.42 2.20 8.31
C LEU A 108 -7.99 3.48 9.05
N SER A 109 -6.70 3.85 9.03
CA SER A 109 -6.26 5.12 9.59
C SER A 109 -6.46 6.30 8.63
N THR A 110 -6.62 6.04 7.32
CA THR A 110 -6.78 7.11 6.33
C THR A 110 -8.13 7.82 6.52
N PRO A 111 -8.14 9.15 6.68
CA PRO A 111 -9.37 9.93 6.78
C PRO A 111 -10.30 9.78 5.55
N PRO A 112 -11.63 9.78 5.73
CA PRO A 112 -12.57 9.64 4.62
C PRO A 112 -12.42 10.69 3.51
N ASP A 113 -12.02 11.92 3.84
CA ASP A 113 -11.80 12.99 2.86
C ASP A 113 -10.55 12.77 1.99
N ALA A 114 -9.52 12.11 2.53
CA ALA A 114 -8.36 11.67 1.76
C ALA A 114 -8.73 10.49 0.85
N LEU A 115 -9.47 9.50 1.37
CA LEU A 115 -9.99 8.39 0.57
C LEU A 115 -10.90 8.87 -0.55
N ALA A 116 -11.73 9.88 -0.33
CA ALA A 116 -12.62 10.46 -1.33
C ALA A 116 -11.90 11.10 -2.53
N ARG A 117 -10.58 11.34 -2.45
CA ARG A 117 -9.76 11.76 -3.60
C ARG A 117 -9.48 10.61 -4.56
N VAL A 118 -9.64 9.37 -4.11
CA VAL A 118 -9.38 8.18 -4.91
C VAL A 118 -10.67 7.78 -5.63
N ARG A 119 -10.59 7.55 -6.94
CA ARG A 119 -11.74 7.15 -7.75
C ARG A 119 -11.91 5.64 -7.79
N HIS A 120 -10.80 4.92 -7.94
CA HIS A 120 -10.78 3.46 -8.00
C HIS A 120 -9.73 2.92 -7.04
N ILE A 121 -10.10 1.89 -6.27
CA ILE A 121 -9.16 1.16 -5.41
C ILE A 121 -9.13 -0.29 -5.89
N GLN A 122 -7.94 -0.73 -6.32
CA GLN A 122 -7.64 -2.14 -6.55
C GLN A 122 -6.76 -2.61 -5.40
N LEU A 123 -7.33 -3.44 -4.54
CA LEU A 123 -6.74 -3.85 -3.28
C LEU A 123 -6.49 -5.36 -3.29
N GLU A 124 -5.29 -5.75 -2.88
CA GLU A 124 -4.95 -7.07 -2.39
C GLU A 124 -4.63 -6.96 -0.91
N TYR A 125 -5.47 -7.52 -0.04
CA TYR A 125 -5.25 -7.50 1.41
C TYR A 125 -4.82 -8.87 1.90
N HIS A 126 -3.94 -8.89 2.90
CA HIS A 126 -3.32 -10.13 3.40
C HIS A 126 -3.81 -10.49 4.82
N GLU A 127 -3.98 -11.79 5.11
CA GLU A 127 -4.48 -12.29 6.41
C GLU A 127 -3.52 -12.01 7.58
N VAL A 128 -2.26 -11.63 7.31
CA VAL A 128 -1.22 -11.33 8.30
C VAL A 128 -1.73 -10.41 9.43
N ASN A 129 -2.73 -9.58 9.16
CA ASN A 129 -3.33 -8.65 10.10
C ASN A 129 -4.75 -9.01 10.63
N ALA A 130 -5.39 -10.08 10.15
CA ALA A 130 -6.58 -10.64 10.78
C ALA A 130 -6.34 -11.02 12.26
N ARG A 131 -5.08 -11.36 12.60
CA ARG A 131 -4.63 -11.58 13.99
C ARG A 131 -4.75 -10.36 14.91
N PHE A 132 -4.92 -9.15 14.35
CA PHE A 132 -5.15 -7.92 15.10
C PHE A 132 -6.65 -7.54 15.19
N GLY A 133 -7.54 -8.45 14.77
CA GLY A 133 -8.99 -8.25 14.82
C GLY A 133 -9.56 -7.46 13.64
N TYR A 134 -8.75 -7.15 12.63
CA TYR A 134 -9.25 -6.56 11.39
C TYR A 134 -10.05 -7.59 10.58
N THR A 135 -11.16 -7.15 10.01
CA THR A 135 -11.99 -7.98 9.14
C THR A 135 -12.30 -7.23 7.83
N PRO A 136 -12.55 -7.95 6.72
CA PRO A 136 -12.96 -7.32 5.46
C PRO A 136 -14.17 -6.39 5.64
N GLU A 137 -15.12 -6.77 6.50
CA GLU A 137 -16.31 -5.96 6.78
C GLU A 137 -15.96 -4.58 7.38
N MET A 138 -14.97 -4.52 8.29
CA MET A 138 -14.51 -3.25 8.87
C MET A 138 -13.93 -2.34 7.78
N LEU A 139 -13.06 -2.90 6.94
CA LEU A 139 -12.44 -2.16 5.85
C LEU A 139 -13.47 -1.70 4.81
N PHE A 140 -14.38 -2.58 4.42
CA PHE A 140 -15.38 -2.28 3.40
C PHE A 140 -16.37 -1.22 3.91
N LYS A 141 -16.74 -1.28 5.19
CA LYS A 141 -17.58 -0.25 5.83
C LYS A 141 -16.86 1.10 5.88
N HIS A 142 -15.56 1.11 6.20
CA HIS A 142 -14.76 2.34 6.20
C HIS A 142 -14.70 2.97 4.81
N LEU A 143 -14.36 2.18 3.78
CA LEU A 143 -14.34 2.62 2.39
C LEU A 143 -15.72 3.09 1.92
N ALA A 144 -16.79 2.40 2.31
CA ALA A 144 -18.17 2.82 2.02
C ALA A 144 -18.53 4.17 2.65
N SER A 145 -18.06 4.44 3.88
CA SER A 145 -18.24 5.74 4.53
C SER A 145 -17.51 6.88 3.80
N ALA A 146 -16.44 6.55 3.06
CA ALA A 146 -15.72 7.45 2.17
C ALA A 146 -16.29 7.49 0.74
N GLY A 147 -17.51 6.98 0.52
CA GLY A 147 -18.22 7.02 -0.77
C GLY A 147 -17.83 5.93 -1.76
N HIS A 148 -17.09 4.90 -1.35
CA HIS A 148 -16.66 3.82 -2.23
C HIS A 148 -17.63 2.64 -2.20
N ARG A 149 -18.02 2.15 -3.38
CA ARG A 149 -18.83 0.95 -3.53
C ARG A 149 -17.96 -0.23 -3.95
N LEU A 150 -18.11 -1.36 -3.23
CA LEU A 150 -17.54 -2.63 -3.63
C LEU A 150 -18.12 -3.09 -4.97
N LYS A 151 -17.26 -3.49 -5.91
CA LYS A 151 -17.62 -3.94 -7.26
C LYS A 151 -17.32 -5.41 -7.47
N SER A 152 -16.20 -5.88 -6.93
CA SER A 152 -15.84 -7.30 -6.92
C SER A 152 -15.02 -7.60 -5.68
N HIS A 153 -15.17 -8.81 -5.15
CA HIS A 153 -14.41 -9.33 -4.04
C HIS A 153 -14.23 -10.83 -4.25
N HIS A 154 -13.00 -11.30 -4.08
CA HIS A 154 -12.66 -12.71 -4.03
C HIS A 154 -11.68 -12.90 -2.89
N GLU A 155 -11.92 -13.90 -2.05
CA GLU A 155 -11.05 -14.29 -0.95
C GLU A 155 -10.61 -15.73 -1.18
N ASP A 156 -9.32 -15.99 -0.99
CA ASP A 156 -8.75 -17.33 -1.12
C ASP A 156 -8.86 -18.14 0.18
N THR A 157 -8.34 -19.36 0.18
CA THR A 157 -8.34 -20.24 1.36
C THR A 157 -7.46 -19.75 2.51
N TYR A 158 -6.56 -18.80 2.24
CA TYR A 158 -5.66 -18.17 3.21
C TYR A 158 -6.17 -16.79 3.65
N ARG A 159 -7.44 -16.49 3.37
CA ARG A 159 -8.10 -15.22 3.71
C ARG A 159 -7.37 -13.98 3.19
N THR A 160 -6.55 -14.16 2.16
CA THR A 160 -6.05 -13.07 1.32
C THR A 160 -7.13 -12.75 0.30
N GLY A 161 -7.40 -11.47 0.08
CA GLY A 161 -8.53 -11.04 -0.72
C GLY A 161 -8.19 -9.99 -1.76
N LEU A 162 -8.70 -10.20 -2.97
CA LEU A 162 -8.73 -9.22 -4.05
C LEU A 162 -10.06 -8.48 -4.02
N ALA A 163 -10.02 -7.18 -3.84
CA ALA A 163 -11.19 -6.32 -3.82
C ALA A 163 -11.03 -5.14 -4.79
N TYR A 164 -12.12 -4.78 -5.47
CA TYR A 164 -12.20 -3.61 -6.33
C TYR A 164 -13.32 -2.69 -5.87
N PHE A 165 -12.99 -1.41 -5.67
CA PHE A 165 -13.93 -0.37 -5.27
C PHE A 165 -13.93 0.78 -6.28
N GLU A 166 -15.09 1.42 -6.39
CA GLU A 166 -15.26 2.65 -7.16
C GLU A 166 -16.02 3.68 -6.31
N ARG A 167 -15.50 4.90 -6.26
CA ARG A 167 -16.17 6.05 -5.66
C ARG A 167 -17.42 6.43 -6.46
N GLN A 168 -18.55 6.61 -5.76
CA GLN A 168 -19.84 6.99 -6.35
C GLN A 168 -19.99 8.50 -6.54
#